data_AF-A0A937TK71-F1
#
_entry.id   AF-A0A937TK71-F1
#
_cell.length_a   1.000
_cell.length_b   1.000
_cell.length_c   1.000
_cell.angle_alpha   90.00
_cell.angle_beta   90.00
_cell.angle_gamma   90.00
#
_symmetry.space_group_name_H-M   'P 1'
#
loop_
_entity.id
_entity.type
_entity.pdbx_description
1 polymer ?
#
loop_
_entity_poly.entity_id
_entity_poly.type
_entity_poly.pdbx_seq_one_letter_code
_entity_poly.pdbx_strand_id
1 'polypeptide(L)' 'KPVLVFLTIPITILTFGLFLLVINAVIILIASSLVSGFYVEGFWWALLFSLIMSLISYLLGIRDKE' A
#
# COMPACT_ATOMS: atom_id res chain seq x y z
N LYS A 1 -17.73 27.29 4.66
CA LYS A 1 -16.85 26.50 5.57
C LYS A 1 -17.08 24.98 5.53
N PRO A 2 -18.31 24.41 5.36
CA PRO A 2 -18.48 22.94 5.31
C PRO A 2 -17.99 22.29 4.01
N VAL A 3 -17.96 23.02 2.90
CA VAL A 3 -17.48 22.51 1.59
C VAL A 3 -16.00 22.14 1.61
N LEU A 4 -15.17 22.92 2.32
CA LEU A 4 -13.74 22.61 2.46
C LEU A 4 -13.53 21.30 3.23
N VAL A 5 -14.31 21.06 4.29
CA VAL A 5 -14.21 19.84 5.10
C VAL A 5 -14.61 18.60 4.29
N PHE A 6 -15.67 18.71 3.47
CA PHE A 6 -16.07 17.61 2.60
C PHE A 6 -15.01 17.26 1.54
N LEU A 7 -14.24 18.25 1.07
CA LEU A 7 -13.17 18.04 0.11
C LEU A 7 -11.86 17.56 0.77
N THR A 8 -11.59 17.96 2.01
CA THR A 8 -10.38 17.52 2.73
C THR A 8 -10.49 16.09 3.24
N ILE A 9 -11.68 15.58 3.59
CA ILE A 9 -11.88 14.17 3.99
C ILE A 9 -11.31 13.17 2.96
N PRO A 10 -11.72 13.19 1.67
CA PRO A 10 -11.22 12.25 0.68
C PRO A 10 -9.72 12.46 0.41
N ILE A 11 -9.24 13.70 0.36
CA ILE A 11 -7.80 13.99 0.24
C ILE A 11 -7.02 13.39 1.41
N THR A 12 -7.55 13.51 2.64
CA THR A 12 -6.91 13.02 3.86
C THR A 12 -6.83 11.49 3.86
N ILE A 13 -7.94 10.81 3.52
CA ILE A 13 -7.98 9.35 3.34
C ILE A 13 -7.00 8.91 2.25
N LEU A 14 -6.95 9.65 1.15
CA LEU A 14 -6.03 9.36 0.07
C LEU A 14 -4.59 9.54 0.54
N THR A 15 -4.21 10.61 1.23
CA THR A 15 -2.84 10.79 1.73
C THR A 15 -2.46 9.79 2.83
N PHE A 16 -3.32 9.50 3.81
CA PHE A 16 -3.00 8.53 4.86
C PHE A 16 -3.00 7.09 4.34
N GLY A 17 -3.94 6.72 3.47
CA GLY A 17 -3.99 5.41 2.82
C GLY A 17 -2.85 5.20 1.83
N LEU A 18 -2.54 6.21 1.01
CA LEU A 18 -1.42 6.15 0.07
C LEU A 18 -0.08 6.11 0.80
N PHE A 19 0.06 6.80 1.94
CA PHE A 19 1.28 6.69 2.75
C PHE A 19 1.52 5.27 3.26
N LEU A 20 0.48 4.54 3.66
CA LEU A 20 0.59 3.12 4.03
C LEU A 20 1.05 2.24 2.85
N LEU A 21 0.55 2.50 1.64
CA LEU A 21 1.03 1.81 0.43
C LEU A 21 2.52 2.09 0.17
N VAL A 22 2.97 3.33 0.38
CA VAL A 22 4.39 3.69 0.27
C VAL A 22 5.24 2.92 1.28
N ILE A 23 4.81 2.82 2.54
CA ILE A 23 5.52 2.05 3.57
C ILE A 23 5.60 0.57 3.17
N ASN A 24 4.49 -0.02 2.72
CA ASN A 24 4.48 -1.40 2.25
C ASN A 24 5.42 -1.61 1.05
N ALA A 25 5.44 -0.68 0.10
CA ALA A 25 6.36 -0.72 -1.03
C ALA A 25 7.83 -0.70 -0.58
N VAL A 26 8.17 0.12 0.41
CA VAL A 26 9.53 0.17 0.97
C VAL A 26 9.88 -1.16 1.66
N ILE A 27 8.94 -1.76 2.40
CA ILE A 27 9.14 -3.08 3.01
C ILE A 27 9.39 -4.14 1.93
N ILE A 28 8.63 -4.10 0.82
CA ILE A 28 8.80 -5.01 -0.32
C ILE A 28 10.18 -4.84 -0.98
N LEU A 29 10.65 -3.61 -1.16
CA LEU A 29 12.00 -3.37 -1.69
C LEU A 29 13.09 -3.92 -0.77
N ILE A 30 12.93 -3.74 0.54
CA ILE A 30 13.85 -4.31 1.53
C ILE A 30 13.80 -5.83 1.44
N ALA A 31 12.61 -6.43 1.42
CA ALA A 31 12.44 -7.87 1.29
C ALA A 31 13.05 -8.42 -0.01
N SER A 32 12.93 -7.69 -1.12
CA SER A 32 13.55 -8.04 -2.40
C SER A 32 15.08 -8.15 -2.33
N SER A 33 15.72 -7.41 -1.42
CA SER A 33 17.17 -7.49 -1.21
C SER A 33 17.58 -8.58 -0.22
N LEU A 34 16.67 -8.98 0.67
CA LEU A 34 16.93 -9.95 1.74
C LEU A 34 16.59 -11.39 1.33
N VAL A 35 15.58 -11.57 0.48
CA VAL A 35 15.06 -12.88 0.09
C VAL A 35 15.62 -13.25 -1.28
N SER A 36 16.56 -14.19 -1.30
CA SER A 36 17.08 -14.77 -2.53
C SER A 36 15.97 -15.43 -3.34
N GLY A 37 15.76 -14.95 -4.58
CA GLY A 37 14.70 -15.43 -5.48
C GLY A 37 13.45 -14.53 -5.55
N PHE A 38 13.34 -13.50 -4.69
CA PHE A 38 12.28 -12.50 -4.76
C PHE A 38 12.84 -11.18 -5.32
N TYR A 39 12.51 -10.88 -6.58
CA TYR A 39 12.98 -9.67 -7.25
C TYR A 39 11.82 -8.75 -7.61
N VAL A 40 11.95 -7.47 -7.26
CA VAL A 40 10.97 -6.42 -7.60
C VAL A 40 11.72 -5.22 -8.18
N GLU A 41 11.32 -4.80 -9.39
CA GLU A 41 12.00 -3.75 -10.15
C GLU A 41 11.72 -2.33 -9.61
N GLY A 42 12.38 -1.95 -8.52
CA GLY A 42 12.32 -0.58 -8.02
C GLY A 42 10.97 -0.17 -7.44
N PHE A 43 10.85 1.11 -7.09
CA PHE A 43 9.79 1.60 -6.20
C PHE A 43 8.39 1.51 -6.79
N TRP A 44 8.22 1.87 -8.06
CA TRP A 44 6.89 1.87 -8.69
C TRP A 44 6.30 0.46 -8.82
N TRP A 45 7.14 -0.53 -9.12
CA TRP A 45 6.72 -1.93 -9.16
C TRP A 45 6.43 -2.47 -7.75
N ALA A 46 7.22 -2.08 -6.74
CA ALA A 46 6.93 -2.43 -5.35
C ALA A 46 5.62 -1.81 -4.83
N LEU A 47 5.31 -0.57 -5.24
CA LEU A 47 4.07 0.11 -4.89
C LEU A 47 2.86 -0.56 -5.55
N LEU A 48 2.96 -0.90 -6.84
CA LEU A 48 1.92 -1.64 -7.54
C LEU A 48 1.72 -3.05 -6.94
N PHE A 49 2.80 -3.75 -6.60
CA PHE A 49 2.75 -5.05 -5.92
C PHE A 49 2.03 -4.93 -4.57
N SER A 50 2.35 -3.90 -3.77
CA SER A 50 1.69 -3.66 -2.47
C SER A 50 0.17 -3.44 -2.61
N LEU A 51 -0.25 -2.74 -3.66
CA LEU A 51 -1.65 -2.47 -3.95
C LEU A 51 -2.39 -3.74 -4.38
N ILE A 52 -1.79 -4.50 -5.30
CA ILE A 52 -2.35 -5.77 -5.78
C ILE A 52 -2.45 -6.78 -4.62
N MET A 53 -1.40 -6.90 -3.80
CA MET A 53 -1.41 -7.77 -2.63
C MET A 53 -2.51 -7.35 -1.63
N SER A 54 -2.64 -6.06 -1.34
CA SER A 54 -3.71 -5.56 -0.47
C SER A 54 -5.10 -5.92 -1.00
N LEU A 55 -5.31 -5.80 -2.32
CA LEU A 55 -6.57 -6.18 -2.97
C LEU A 55 -6.81 -7.69 -2.92
N ILE A 56 -5.78 -8.50 -3.19
CA ILE A 56 -5.86 -9.97 -3.10
C ILE A 56 -6.19 -10.40 -1.67
N SER A 57 -5.51 -9.86 -0.65
CA SER A 57 -5.79 -10.17 0.76
C SER A 57 -7.22 -9.78 1.16
N TYR A 58 -7.70 -8.62 0.69
CA TYR A 58 -9.08 -8.19 0.89
C TYR A 58 -10.09 -9.17 0.25
N LEU A 59 -9.85 -9.59 -1.01
CA LEU A 59 -10.73 -10.51 -1.74
C LEU A 59 -10.73 -11.92 -1.17
N LEU A 60 -9.55 -12.41 -0.77
CA LEU A 60 -9.39 -13.72 -0.15
C LEU A 60 -9.88 -13.74 1.31
N GLY A 61 -10.29 -12.59 1.86
CA GLY A 61 -10.71 -12.49 3.24
C GLY A 61 -9.58 -12.84 4.22
N ILE A 62 -8.33 -12.76 3.77
CA ILE A 62 -7.12 -12.83 4.62
C ILE A 62 -7.04 -11.46 5.32
N ARG A 63 -8.05 -11.19 6.14
CA ARG A 63 -7.92 -10.24 7.21
C ARG A 63 -7.26 -11.05 8.29
N ASP A 64 -5.99 -10.79 8.56
CA ASP A 64 -5.32 -11.31 9.75
C ASP A 64 -6.26 -11.00 10.91
N LYS A 65 -6.98 -12.04 11.33
CA LYS A 65 -7.87 -12.00 12.47
C LYS A 65 -6.93 -12.06 13.66
N GLU A 66 -6.43 -10.90 14.05
CA GLU A 66 -6.24 -10.62 15.46
C GLU A 66 -7.61 -10.34 16.11
#